data_AF-A0A8T4TYC4-F1
#
_entry.id   AF-A0A8T4TYC4-F1
#
_cell.length_a   1.000
_cell.length_b   1.000
_cell.length_c   1.000
_cell.angle_alpha   90.00
_cell.angle_beta   90.00
_cell.angle_gamma   90.00
#
_symmetry.space_group_name_H-M   'P 1'
#
loop_
_entity.id
_entity.type
_entity.pdbx_description
1 polymer ?
#
loop_
_entity_poly.entity_id
_entity_poly.type
_entity_poly.pdbx_seq_one_letter_code
_entity_poly.pdbx_strand_id
1 'polypeptide(L)'
;MAMSKLSNTFGMRVFTDEGDYFGEVEDAVVSASKIVSWKVQSGSNSILQKLVKNAKGVIVPHQLVKSIGDIMIISNAALPKSN
;
A
#
# COMPACT_ATOMS: atom_id res chain seq x y z
N MET A 1 -3.83 -3.51 23.36
CA MET A 1 -3.87 -3.51 21.89
C MET A 1 -4.76 -2.34 21.47
N ALA A 2 -4.18 -1.25 20.98
CA ALA A 2 -4.99 -0.12 20.51
C ALA A 2 -5.53 -0.48 19.12
N MET A 3 -6.85 -0.63 18.99
CA MET A 3 -7.48 -0.81 17.68
C MET A 3 -7.50 0.55 16.97
N SER A 4 -6.73 0.68 15.88
CA SER A 4 -6.86 1.80 14.95
C SER A 4 -8.09 1.59 14.07
N LYS A 5 -8.86 2.67 13.85
CA LYS A 5 -10.01 2.63 12.94
C LYS A 5 -9.53 2.52 11.50
N LEU A 6 -10.16 1.67 10.70
CA LEU A 6 -9.90 1.55 9.27
C LEU A 6 -10.07 2.89 8.53
N SER A 7 -10.99 3.74 8.99
CA SER A 7 -11.17 5.10 8.44
C SER A 7 -9.90 5.94 8.43
N ASN A 8 -8.93 5.65 9.30
CA ASN A 8 -7.70 6.42 9.42
C ASN A 8 -6.64 5.99 8.40
N THR A 9 -6.87 4.90 7.65
CA THR A 9 -5.89 4.42 6.66
C THR A 9 -6.10 5.01 5.28
N PHE A 10 -7.25 5.60 4.97
CA PHE A 10 -7.48 6.25 3.68
C PHE A 10 -6.56 7.46 3.49
N GLY A 11 -5.92 7.57 2.33
CA GLY A 11 -4.92 8.61 2.02
C GLY A 11 -3.57 8.41 2.74
N MET A 12 -3.39 7.33 3.49
CA MET A 12 -2.13 7.05 4.18
C MET A 12 -1.02 6.81 3.15
N ARG A 13 0.12 7.47 3.36
CA ARG A 13 1.30 7.30 2.51
C ARG A 13 1.92 5.91 2.76
N VAL A 14 2.21 5.22 1.66
CA VAL A 14 2.81 3.89 1.64
C VAL A 14 4.26 4.01 1.21
N PHE A 15 5.16 3.39 1.96
CA PHE A 15 6.59 3.34 1.67
C PHE A 15 7.08 1.89 1.61
N THR A 16 8.10 1.63 0.81
CA THR A 16 8.83 0.36 0.87
C THR A 16 9.70 0.32 2.13
N ASP A 17 10.18 -0.86 2.48
CA ASP A 17 11.16 -1.08 3.55
C ASP A 17 12.56 -0.53 3.23
N GLU A 18 12.78 -0.08 2.00
CA GLU A 18 13.97 0.66 1.56
C GLU A 18 13.78 2.19 1.64
N GLY A 19 12.57 2.65 1.99
CA GLY A 19 12.25 4.06 2.18
C GLY A 19 11.68 4.77 0.95
N ASP A 20 11.40 4.05 -0.14
CA ASP A 20 10.82 4.63 -1.35
C ASP A 20 9.32 4.88 -1.20
N TYR A 21 8.86 6.05 -1.63
CA TYR A 21 7.43 6.37 -1.67
C TYR A 21 6.71 5.57 -2.75
N PHE A 22 5.85 4.64 -2.32
CA PHE A 22 5.15 3.71 -3.19
C PHE A 22 3.82 4.27 -3.72
N GLY A 23 3.05 4.95 -2.87
CA GLY A 23 1.77 5.55 -3.23
C GLY A 23 0.91 5.88 -2.00
N GLU A 24 -0.40 5.93 -2.18
CA GLU A 24 -1.35 6.21 -1.09
C GLU A 24 -2.44 5.15 -1.04
N VAL A 25 -2.88 4.81 0.17
CA VAL A 25 -4.00 3.89 0.37
C VAL A 25 -5.28 4.53 -0.16
N GLU A 26 -5.88 3.93 -1.18
CA GLU A 26 -7.17 4.30 -1.73
C GLU A 26 -8.30 3.56 -1.03
N ASP A 27 -8.11 2.26 -0.75
CA ASP A 27 -9.13 1.43 -0.14
C ASP A 27 -8.54 0.17 0.53
N ALA A 28 -9.33 -0.50 1.37
CA ALA A 28 -9.01 -1.78 1.97
C ALA A 28 -10.01 -2.86 1.52
N VAL A 29 -9.49 -3.97 1.01
CA VAL A 29 -10.31 -5.12 0.66
C VAL A 29 -10.50 -5.97 1.91
N VAL A 30 -11.74 -6.07 2.38
CA VAL A 30 -12.11 -6.80 3.59
C VAL A 30 -12.91 -8.05 3.23
N SER A 31 -12.56 -9.18 3.83
CA SER A 31 -13.31 -10.43 3.74
C SER A 31 -13.44 -11.06 5.13
N ALA A 32 -14.64 -11.51 5.49
CA ALA A 32 -14.93 -12.10 6.79
C ALA A 32 -14.35 -11.30 7.98
N SER A 33 -14.54 -9.97 7.95
CA SER A 33 -14.03 -9.02 8.97
C SER A 33 -12.51 -8.95 9.12
N LYS A 34 -11.75 -9.44 8.13
CA LYS A 34 -10.29 -9.33 8.05
C LYS A 34 -9.88 -8.56 6.80
N ILE A 35 -8.83 -7.75 6.94
CA ILE A 35 -8.23 -7.06 5.80
C ILE A 35 -7.39 -8.09 5.03
N VAL A 36 -7.69 -8.27 3.74
CA VAL A 36 -7.00 -9.24 2.87
C VAL A 36 -5.95 -8.53 2.01
N SER A 37 -6.26 -7.33 1.55
CA SER A 37 -5.35 -6.53 0.73
C SER A 37 -5.70 -5.04 0.80
N TRP A 38 -4.80 -4.23 0.25
CA TRP A 38 -4.88 -2.78 0.20
C TRP A 38 -4.84 -2.33 -1.25
N LYS A 39 -5.80 -1.50 -1.65
CA LYS A 39 -5.75 -0.80 -2.92
C LYS A 39 -4.89 0.45 -2.73
N VAL A 40 -3.78 0.52 -3.45
CA VAL A 40 -2.84 1.63 -3.37
C VAL A 40 -2.83 2.36 -4.71
N GLN A 41 -3.19 3.64 -4.70
CA GLN A 41 -3.14 4.48 -5.88
C GLN A 41 -1.75 5.10 -6.06
N SER A 42 -1.39 5.38 -7.32
CA SER A 42 -0.12 6.02 -7.64
C SER A 42 -0.19 7.52 -7.32
N GLY A 43 0.54 7.95 -6.29
CA GLY A 43 0.77 9.37 -6.02
C GLY A 43 1.85 9.95 -6.95
N SER A 44 1.86 11.28 -7.10
CA SER A 44 2.89 11.99 -7.87
C SER A 44 4.29 11.59 -7.40
N ASN A 45 5.19 11.27 -8.33
CA ASN A 45 6.58 10.89 -8.06
C ASN A 45 6.79 9.54 -7.34
N SER A 46 5.77 8.66 -7.29
CA SER A 46 5.90 7.35 -6.65
C SER A 46 6.60 6.30 -7.54
N ILE A 47 7.24 5.31 -6.91
CA ILE A 47 7.87 4.19 -7.62
C ILE A 47 6.84 3.40 -8.48
N LEU A 48 5.56 3.38 -8.10
CA LEU A 48 4.51 2.78 -8.91
C LEU A 48 4.38 3.38 -10.30
N GLN A 49 4.48 4.71 -10.42
CA GLN A 49 4.41 5.37 -11.74
C GLN A 49 5.59 5.00 -12.65
N LYS A 50 6.75 4.70 -12.05
CA LYS A 50 7.97 4.30 -12.77
C LYS A 50 7.90 2.84 -13.22
N LEU A 51 7.39 1.95 -12.36
CA LEU A 51 7.36 0.51 -12.61
C LEU A 51 6.21 0.10 -13.54
N VAL A 52 5.05 0.76 -13.43
CA VAL A 52 3.88 0.43 -14.23
C VAL A 52 3.37 1.68 -14.93
N LYS A 53 3.79 1.82 -16.19
CA LYS A 53 3.37 2.93 -17.06
C LYS A 53 1.85 2.95 -17.15
N ASN A 54 1.24 4.09 -16.78
CA ASN A 54 -0.22 4.30 -16.71
C ASN A 54 -0.99 3.52 -15.62
N ALA A 55 -0.33 2.93 -14.61
CA ALA A 55 -1.07 2.35 -13.48
C ALA A 55 -1.74 3.43 -12.64
N LYS A 56 -3.07 3.35 -12.55
CA LYS A 56 -3.88 4.15 -11.62
C LYS A 56 -3.72 3.69 -10.17
N GLY A 57 -3.37 2.41 -9.97
CA GLY A 57 -3.14 1.82 -8.67
C GLY A 57 -2.85 0.32 -8.77
N VAL A 58 -2.53 -0.30 -7.63
CA VAL A 58 -2.23 -1.73 -7.50
C VAL A 58 -2.91 -2.30 -6.26
N ILE A 59 -3.10 -3.61 -6.23
CA ILE A 59 -3.57 -4.32 -5.03
C ILE A 59 -2.36 -4.92 -4.33
N VAL A 60 -2.12 -4.50 -3.08
CA VAL A 60 -1.04 -5.01 -2.23
C VAL A 60 -1.62 -6.02 -1.22
N PRO A 61 -1.20 -7.29 -1.24
CA PRO A 61 -1.59 -8.28 -0.25
C PRO A 61 -1.25 -7.84 1.19
N HIS A 62 -2.15 -8.07 2.14
CA HIS A 62 -1.92 -7.70 3.55
C HIS A 62 -0.66 -8.37 4.14
N GLN A 63 -0.30 -9.56 3.66
CA GLN A 63 0.90 -10.30 4.08
C GLN A 63 2.22 -9.58 3.78
N LEU A 64 2.21 -8.65 2.81
CA LEU A 64 3.40 -7.86 2.45
C LEU A 64 3.50 -6.57 3.26
N VAL A 65 2.50 -6.23 4.07
CA VAL A 65 2.52 -5.08 4.96
C VAL A 65 3.33 -5.41 6.20
N LYS A 66 4.36 -4.61 6.47
CA LYS A 66 5.24 -4.77 7.63
C LYS A 66 4.75 -4.00 8.85
N SER A 67 4.18 -2.81 8.65
CA SER A 67 3.64 -1.98 9.73
C SER A 67 2.59 -1.00 9.23
N ILE A 68 1.64 -0.67 10.11
CA ILE A 68 0.60 0.33 9.89
C ILE A 68 0.58 1.28 11.10
N GLY A 69 0.84 2.56 10.88
CA GLY A 69 0.86 3.62 11.89
C GLY A 69 0.44 4.95 11.26
N ASP A 70 1.25 6.01 11.40
CA ASP A 70 1.05 7.26 10.65
C ASP A 70 1.34 7.09 9.15
N ILE A 71 2.16 6.10 8.82
CA ILE A 71 2.48 5.64 7.47
C ILE A 71 2.32 4.12 7.40
N MET A 72 2.17 3.60 6.18
CA MET A 72 2.20 2.17 5.90
C MET A 72 3.55 1.78 5.32
N ILE A 73 4.17 0.74 5.88
CA ILE A 73 5.41 0.17 5.33
C ILE A 73 5.10 -1.19 4.71
N ILE A 74 5.54 -1.39 3.47
CA ILE A 74 5.42 -2.64 2.73
C ILE A 74 6.79 -3.23 2.40
N SER A 75 6.84 -4.54 2.23
CA SER A 75 8.02 -5.22 1.70
C SER A 75 8.24 -4.86 0.23
N ASN A 76 9.51 -4.71 -0.19
CA ASN A 76 9.89 -4.56 -1.59
C ASN A 76 9.40 -5.73 -2.49
N ALA A 77 9.07 -6.88 -1.88
CA ALA A 77 8.42 -7.98 -2.58
C ALA A 77 7.03 -7.64 -3.15
N ALA A 78 6.42 -6.53 -2.73
CA ALA A 78 5.18 -6.00 -3.29
C ALA A 78 5.39 -5.26 -4.62
N LEU A 79 6.63 -4.94 -4.99
CA LEU A 79 6.91 -4.32 -6.27
C LEU A 79 6.62 -5.29 -7.42
N PRO A 80 5.92 -4.85 -8.48
CA PRO A 80 5.82 -5.60 -9.71
C PRO A 80 7.22 -5.83 -10.28
N LYS A 81 7.60 -7.09 -10.51
CA LYS A 81 8.84 -7.41 -11.22
C LYS A 81 8.59 -7.30 -12.71
N SER A 82 9.32 -6.43 -13.40
CA SER A 82 9.40 -6.49 -14.87
C SER A 82 10.21 -7.73 -15.23
N ASN A 83 9.58 -8.69 -15.90
CA ASN A 83 10.28 -9.80 -16.56
C ASN A 83 10.99 -9.30 -17.82
#